data_AF-A0A4Z1T7F6-F1
#
_entry.id   AF-A0A4Z1T7F6-F1
#
_cell.length_a   1.000
_cell.length_b   1.000
_cell.length_c   1.000
_cell.angle_alpha   90.00
_cell.angle_beta   90.00
_cell.angle_gamma   90.00
#
_symmetry.space_group_name_H-M   'P 1'
#
loop_
_entity.id
_entity.type
_entity.pdbx_description
1 polymer ?
#
loop_
_entity_poly.entity_id
_entity_poly.type
_entity_poly.pdbx_seq_one_letter_code
_entity_poly.pdbx_strand_id
1 'polypeptide(L)'
;MMALMHAVGGGHEECVGLLLLERDLKDGEGRTAAEHAEGEKMRKVLVHQPTLPRLPDSLSGYHLTAVLGEGGFGTVYAAHKGGRNVAVKVVSLRRHSEETREKIRKEAEILLSLDHPNILRCLGTEEDSIEDIFALVTELCCGDLRDEMKVRRRGCPYTDQEVWKTIRDVAAALAYLHEKRLVHRDLKPANILLSSDGRCVLGDFGVAEVLGDSSQIGTYAGTLPYMAPSY
;
A
#
# COMPACT_ATOMS: atom_id res chain seq x y z
N MET A 1 20.53 -16.79 -10.68
CA MET A 1 19.88 -17.25 -9.43
C MET A 1 18.71 -16.32 -9.18
N MET A 2 17.49 -16.85 -9.02
CA MET A 2 16.26 -16.04 -8.96
C MET A 2 16.17 -15.23 -7.65
N ALA A 3 15.48 -14.08 -7.67
CA ALA A 3 15.42 -13.15 -6.54
C ALA A 3 14.80 -13.81 -5.30
N LEU A 4 13.80 -14.67 -5.49
CA LEU A 4 13.19 -15.43 -4.40
C LEU A 4 14.15 -16.40 -3.73
N MET A 5 14.99 -17.10 -4.50
CA MET A 5 15.96 -18.06 -3.94
C MET A 5 17.05 -17.36 -3.13
N HIS A 6 17.46 -16.17 -3.56
CA HIS A 6 18.35 -15.33 -2.78
C HIS A 6 17.68 -14.84 -1.49
N ALA A 7 16.42 -14.40 -1.55
CA ALA A 7 15.66 -13.97 -0.39
C ALA A 7 15.44 -15.12 0.62
N VAL A 8 15.14 -16.34 0.14
CA VAL A 8 15.00 -17.55 0.97
C VAL A 8 16.33 -17.94 1.61
N GLY A 9 17.41 -18.00 0.84
CA GLY A 9 18.74 -18.34 1.37
C GLY A 9 19.30 -17.32 2.35
N GLY A 10 18.87 -16.05 2.25
CA GLY A 10 19.23 -14.97 3.18
C GLY A 10 18.29 -14.81 4.39
N GLY A 11 17.22 -15.60 4.50
CA GLY A 11 16.25 -15.51 5.59
C GLY A 11 15.36 -14.25 5.57
N HIS A 12 15.21 -13.60 4.41
CA HIS A 12 14.43 -12.37 4.24
C HIS A 12 12.93 -12.67 4.10
N GLU A 13 12.28 -13.05 5.21
CA GLU A 13 10.86 -13.48 5.27
C GLU A 13 9.89 -12.49 4.59
N GLU A 14 10.12 -11.19 4.73
CA GLU A 14 9.27 -10.13 4.16
C GLU A 14 9.36 -10.07 2.62
N CYS A 15 10.53 -10.37 2.06
CA CYS A 15 10.73 -10.39 0.61
C CYS A 15 10.12 -11.64 -0.04
N VAL A 16 10.05 -12.75 0.70
CA VAL A 16 9.50 -14.03 0.23
C VAL A 16 7.99 -13.93 -0.03
N GLY A 17 7.24 -13.20 0.80
CA GLY A 17 5.82 -12.96 0.60
C GLY A 17 5.49 -12.12 -0.66
N LEU A 18 6.45 -11.30 -1.11
CA LEU A 18 6.29 -10.43 -2.28
C LEU A 18 6.74 -11.09 -3.60
N LEU A 19 7.47 -12.19 -3.51
CA LEU A 19 8.04 -12.92 -4.65
C LEU A 19 7.33 -14.27 -4.90
N LEU A 20 6.10 -14.44 -4.40
CA LEU A 20 5.34 -15.69 -4.50
C LEU A 20 5.10 -16.19 -5.92
N LEU A 21 5.22 -15.33 -6.95
CA LEU A 21 5.15 -15.74 -8.36
C LEU A 21 6.38 -16.51 -8.83
N GLU A 22 7.53 -16.34 -8.16
CA GLU A 22 8.73 -17.11 -8.42
C GLU A 22 8.78 -18.41 -7.60
N ARG A 23 7.78 -18.67 -6.74
CA ARG A 23 7.81 -19.76 -5.76
C ARG A 23 7.89 -21.14 -6.39
N ASP A 24 7.16 -21.31 -7.48
CA ASP A 24 7.08 -22.59 -8.20
C ASP A 24 8.15 -22.69 -9.30
N LEU A 25 8.94 -21.63 -9.51
CA LEU A 25 10.08 -21.67 -10.41
C LEU A 25 11.19 -22.53 -9.80
N LYS A 26 11.80 -23.35 -10.65
CA LYS A 26 12.85 -24.30 -10.28
C LYS A 26 14.23 -23.74 -10.63
N ASP A 27 15.21 -24.04 -9.78
CA ASP A 27 16.62 -23.72 -10.06
C ASP A 27 17.18 -24.67 -11.14
N GLY A 28 18.45 -24.49 -11.50
CA GLY A 28 19.15 -25.38 -12.44
C GLY A 28 19.26 -26.84 -11.96
N GLU A 29 18.93 -27.12 -10.70
CA GLU A 29 18.91 -28.45 -10.08
C GLU A 29 17.47 -28.98 -9.90
N GLY A 30 16.45 -28.26 -10.38
CA GLY A 30 15.06 -28.68 -10.34
C GLY A 30 14.32 -28.41 -9.01
N ARG A 31 14.93 -27.65 -8.09
CA ARG A 31 14.37 -27.35 -6.75
C ARG A 31 13.62 -26.03 -6.73
N THR A 32 12.51 -26.01 -6.01
CA THR A 32 11.67 -24.83 -5.73
C THR A 32 12.22 -24.01 -4.56
N ALA A 33 11.71 -22.80 -4.38
CA ALA A 33 12.05 -21.95 -3.23
C ALA A 33 11.68 -22.61 -1.88
N ALA A 34 10.60 -23.40 -1.82
CA ALA A 34 10.20 -24.14 -0.62
C ALA A 34 11.18 -25.24 -0.22
N GLU A 35 11.87 -25.83 -1.20
CA GLU A 35 12.90 -26.85 -0.99
C GLU A 35 14.25 -26.24 -0.56
N HIS A 36 14.46 -24.95 -0.84
CA HIS A 36 15.60 -24.17 -0.35
C HIS A 36 15.40 -23.56 1.05
N ALA A 37 14.16 -23.51 1.55
CA ALA A 37 13.87 -22.82 2.79
C ALA A 37 14.32 -23.62 4.02
N GLU A 38 15.27 -23.04 4.76
CA GLU A 38 15.66 -23.51 6.08
C GLU A 38 14.71 -22.91 7.14
N GLY A 39 14.05 -23.76 7.91
CA GLY A 39 13.14 -23.36 9.00
C GLY A 39 11.64 -23.53 8.69
N GLU A 40 10.91 -24.01 9.70
CA GLU A 40 9.49 -24.37 9.58
C GLU A 40 8.58 -23.16 9.26
N LYS A 41 8.96 -21.97 9.73
CA LYS A 41 8.21 -20.72 9.55
C LYS A 41 8.28 -20.23 8.10
N MET A 42 9.48 -20.23 7.49
CA MET A 42 9.69 -19.89 6.08
C MET A 42 8.99 -20.89 5.15
N ARG A 43 9.10 -22.19 5.46
CA ARG A 43 8.36 -23.24 4.73
C ARG A 43 6.85 -23.05 4.86
N LYS A 44 6.33 -22.65 6.02
CA LYS A 44 4.90 -22.32 6.16
C LYS A 44 4.50 -21.13 5.29
N VAL A 45 5.27 -20.05 5.23
CA VAL A 45 4.97 -18.91 4.33
C VAL A 45 4.96 -19.33 2.85
N LEU A 46 5.89 -20.19 2.46
CA LEU A 46 5.96 -20.71 1.10
C LEU A 46 4.85 -21.74 0.80
N VAL A 47 4.41 -22.53 1.77
CA VAL A 47 3.41 -23.60 1.54
C VAL A 47 1.97 -23.10 1.74
N HIS A 48 1.73 -22.12 2.61
CA HIS A 48 0.39 -21.60 2.88
C HIS A 48 -0.01 -20.61 1.78
N GLN A 49 -0.85 -21.07 0.85
CA GLN A 49 -1.54 -20.17 -0.08
C GLN A 49 -2.66 -19.47 0.68
N PRO A 50 -2.64 -18.13 0.87
CA PRO A 50 -3.86 -17.45 1.24
C PRO A 50 -4.91 -17.74 0.17
N THR A 51 -6.13 -18.08 0.59
CA THR A 51 -7.25 -18.21 -0.34
C THR A 51 -7.59 -16.82 -0.84
N LEU A 52 -7.01 -16.44 -1.98
CA LEU A 52 -7.25 -15.14 -2.59
C LEU A 52 -8.58 -15.17 -3.33
N PRO A 53 -9.41 -14.12 -3.23
CA PRO A 53 -10.66 -14.09 -3.95
C PRO A 53 -10.38 -14.08 -5.46
N ARG A 54 -11.31 -14.64 -6.22
CA ARG A 54 -11.37 -14.32 -7.65
C ARG A 54 -11.76 -12.86 -7.77
N LEU A 55 -10.90 -12.08 -8.41
CA LEU A 55 -11.28 -10.74 -8.81
C LEU A 55 -12.28 -10.81 -9.97
N PRO A 56 -13.14 -9.79 -10.12
CA PRO A 56 -13.99 -9.62 -11.31
C PRO A 56 -13.20 -9.66 -12.62
N ASP A 57 -13.90 -9.89 -13.74
CA ASP A 57 -13.27 -9.99 -15.06
C ASP A 57 -12.51 -8.71 -15.44
N SER A 58 -12.98 -7.54 -15.01
CA SER A 58 -12.28 -6.25 -15.17
C SER A 58 -10.88 -6.24 -14.54
N LEU A 59 -10.69 -7.06 -13.50
CA LEU A 59 -9.46 -7.19 -12.74
C LEU A 59 -8.70 -8.50 -13.03
N SER A 60 -9.15 -9.30 -14.01
CA SER A 60 -8.53 -10.58 -14.39
C SER A 60 -7.06 -10.47 -14.80
N GLY A 61 -6.62 -9.29 -15.26
CA GLY A 61 -5.23 -9.01 -15.59
C GLY A 61 -4.29 -8.85 -14.38
N TYR A 62 -4.84 -8.79 -13.16
CA TYR A 62 -4.08 -8.69 -11.92
C TYR A 62 -3.99 -10.05 -11.22
N HIS A 63 -2.80 -10.63 -11.21
CA HIS A 63 -2.55 -11.90 -10.53
C HIS A 63 -2.26 -11.61 -9.06
N LEU A 64 -3.25 -11.81 -8.19
CA LEU A 64 -3.07 -11.61 -6.76
C LEU A 64 -2.03 -12.58 -6.18
N THR A 65 -1.19 -12.07 -5.29
CA THR A 65 -0.10 -12.84 -4.67
C THR A 65 -0.21 -12.91 -3.16
N ALA A 66 -0.67 -11.84 -2.50
CA ALA A 66 -0.81 -11.81 -1.04
C ALA A 66 -1.85 -10.79 -0.59
N VAL A 67 -2.33 -10.92 0.65
CA VAL A 67 -3.08 -9.88 1.36
C VAL A 67 -2.09 -8.99 2.10
N LEU A 68 -2.12 -7.68 1.86
CA LEU A 68 -1.27 -6.69 2.51
C LEU A 68 -1.95 -6.05 3.72
N GLY A 69 -3.27 -5.92 3.69
CA GLY A 69 -4.04 -5.38 4.80
C GLY A 69 -5.54 -5.41 4.55
N GLU A 70 -6.31 -5.42 5.63
CA GLU A 70 -7.76 -5.36 5.62
C GLU A 70 -8.21 -4.16 6.47
N GLY A 71 -9.13 -3.36 5.94
CA GLY A 71 -9.63 -2.16 6.60
C GLY A 71 -11.12 -1.91 6.34
N GLY A 72 -11.65 -0.86 6.95
CA GLY A 72 -13.08 -0.52 6.86
C GLY A 72 -13.58 -0.23 5.44
N PHE A 73 -12.67 0.09 4.52
CA PHE A 73 -12.96 0.37 3.12
C PHE A 73 -12.57 -0.79 2.18
N GLY A 74 -12.21 -1.96 2.69
CA GLY A 74 -11.88 -3.14 1.87
C GLY A 74 -10.50 -3.70 2.12
N THR A 75 -10.05 -4.54 1.18
CA THR A 75 -8.83 -5.34 1.31
C THR A 75 -7.80 -4.91 0.28
N VAL A 76 -6.55 -4.75 0.73
CA VAL A 76 -5.40 -4.43 -0.12
C VAL A 76 -4.64 -5.71 -0.40
N TYR A 77 -4.41 -6.00 -1.68
CA TYR A 77 -3.68 -7.16 -2.14
C TYR A 77 -2.39 -6.74 -2.85
N ALA A 78 -1.33 -7.52 -2.69
CA ALA A 78 -0.23 -7.51 -3.64
C ALA A 78 -0.66 -8.25 -4.90
N ALA A 79 -0.29 -7.74 -6.07
CA ALA A 79 -0.60 -8.37 -7.35
C ALA A 79 0.50 -8.12 -8.38
N HIS A 80 0.44 -8.87 -9.47
CA HIS A 80 1.32 -8.71 -10.61
C HIS A 80 0.55 -8.55 -11.92
N LYS A 81 0.92 -7.53 -12.70
CA LYS A 81 0.35 -7.24 -14.01
C LYS A 81 1.46 -6.77 -14.95
N GLY A 82 1.59 -7.44 -16.09
CA GLY A 82 2.50 -7.02 -17.18
C GLY A 82 3.97 -6.88 -16.77
N GLY A 83 4.50 -7.79 -15.93
CA GLY A 83 5.89 -7.73 -15.48
C GLY A 83 6.14 -6.79 -14.29
N ARG A 84 5.08 -6.20 -13.71
CA ARG A 84 5.18 -5.23 -12.63
C ARG A 84 4.38 -5.65 -11.39
N ASN A 85 5.00 -5.49 -10.23
CA ASN A 85 4.32 -5.64 -8.94
C ASN A 85 3.55 -4.37 -8.58
N VAL A 86 2.32 -4.54 -8.12
CA VAL A 86 1.36 -3.48 -7.78
C VAL A 86 0.62 -3.82 -6.50
N ALA A 87 0.02 -2.82 -5.88
CA ALA A 87 -0.96 -3.01 -4.82
C ALA A 87 -2.38 -2.71 -5.36
N VAL A 88 -3.33 -3.59 -5.08
CA VAL A 88 -4.73 -3.48 -5.52
C VAL A 88 -5.63 -3.41 -4.28
N LYS A 89 -6.19 -2.24 -3.99
CA LYS A 89 -7.20 -2.04 -2.93
C LYS A 89 -8.57 -2.31 -3.53
N VAL A 90 -9.22 -3.38 -3.10
CA VAL A 90 -10.55 -3.80 -3.56
C VAL A 90 -11.59 -3.42 -2.52
N VAL A 91 -12.60 -2.67 -2.95
CA VAL A 91 -13.67 -2.11 -2.13
C VAL A 91 -15.01 -2.65 -2.62
N SER A 92 -15.82 -3.21 -1.72
CA SER A 92 -17.20 -3.59 -2.05
C SER A 92 -18.13 -2.40 -1.87
N LEU A 93 -18.76 -1.94 -2.95
CA LEU A 93 -19.71 -0.83 -2.94
C LEU A 93 -21.10 -1.23 -2.44
N ARG A 94 -21.42 -2.54 -2.37
CA ARG A 94 -22.75 -3.05 -1.98
C ARG A 94 -23.24 -2.56 -0.63
N ARG A 95 -22.32 -2.35 0.32
CA ARG A 95 -22.64 -1.97 1.71
C ARG A 95 -22.55 -0.46 1.96
N HIS A 96 -22.21 0.32 0.94
CA HIS A 96 -21.95 1.74 1.06
C HIS A 96 -23.10 2.57 0.48
N SER A 97 -23.45 3.67 1.16
CA SER A 97 -24.37 4.68 0.65
C SER A 97 -23.78 5.36 -0.59
N GLU A 98 -24.61 5.99 -1.42
CA GLU A 98 -24.12 6.72 -2.60
C GLU A 98 -23.12 7.82 -2.23
N GLU A 99 -23.36 8.53 -1.13
CA GLU A 99 -22.41 9.51 -0.59
C GLU A 99 -21.04 8.89 -0.25
N THR A 100 -21.02 7.65 0.27
CA THR A 100 -19.75 6.96 0.57
C THR A 100 -19.06 6.50 -0.71
N ARG A 101 -19.84 6.05 -1.71
CA ARG A 101 -19.31 5.65 -3.03
C ARG A 101 -18.68 6.85 -3.74
N GLU A 102 -19.31 8.02 -3.70
CA GLU A 102 -18.76 9.28 -4.21
C GLU A 102 -17.45 9.65 -3.51
N LYS A 103 -17.36 9.50 -2.18
CA LYS A 103 -16.11 9.74 -1.44
C LYS A 103 -14.98 8.81 -1.88
N ILE A 104 -15.27 7.52 -2.09
CA ILE A 104 -14.29 6.54 -2.59
C ILE A 104 -13.77 6.94 -3.98
N ARG A 105 -14.69 7.33 -4.89
CA ARG A 105 -14.29 7.78 -6.23
C ARG A 105 -13.48 9.08 -6.17
N LYS A 106 -13.89 10.04 -5.34
CA LYS A 106 -13.17 11.31 -5.13
C LYS A 106 -11.76 11.09 -4.56
N GLU A 107 -11.59 10.17 -3.61
CA GLU A 107 -10.25 9.78 -3.09
C GLU A 107 -9.35 9.29 -4.22
N ALA A 108 -9.87 8.42 -5.08
CA ALA A 108 -9.13 7.87 -6.21
C ALA A 108 -8.80 8.92 -7.28
N GLU A 109 -9.75 9.80 -7.60
CA GLU A 109 -9.55 10.93 -8.52
C GLU A 109 -8.48 11.89 -8.02
N ILE A 110 -8.51 12.23 -6.73
CA ILE A 110 -7.46 13.04 -6.11
C ILE A 110 -6.13 12.34 -6.31
N LEU A 111 -5.99 11.07 -5.89
CA LEU A 111 -4.71 10.36 -5.98
C LEU A 111 -4.20 10.22 -7.43
N LEU A 112 -5.08 9.95 -8.39
CA LEU A 112 -4.77 9.90 -9.82
C LEU A 112 -4.21 11.22 -10.37
N SER A 113 -4.65 12.35 -9.81
CA SER A 113 -4.21 13.69 -10.24
C SER A 113 -2.82 14.09 -9.71
N LEU A 114 -2.24 13.28 -8.81
CA LEU A 114 -0.98 13.60 -8.14
C LEU A 114 0.19 12.84 -8.80
N ASP A 115 1.23 13.59 -9.16
CA ASP A 115 2.50 13.06 -9.63
C ASP A 115 3.65 13.73 -8.86
N HIS A 116 4.13 13.05 -7.82
CA HIS A 116 5.22 13.53 -6.97
C HIS A 116 6.00 12.34 -6.37
N PRO A 117 7.34 12.39 -6.28
CA PRO A 117 8.14 11.26 -5.78
C PRO A 117 7.88 10.86 -4.33
N ASN A 118 7.28 11.72 -3.51
CA ASN A 118 6.92 11.41 -2.13
C ASN A 118 5.40 11.27 -1.91
N ILE A 119 4.64 11.01 -2.99
CA ILE A 119 3.21 10.67 -2.93
C ILE A 119 3.02 9.31 -3.57
N LEU A 120 2.17 8.48 -2.96
CA LEU A 120 1.87 7.15 -3.48
C LEU A 120 1.33 7.24 -4.91
N ARG A 121 2.03 6.62 -5.86
CA ARG A 121 1.60 6.69 -7.25
C ARG A 121 0.41 5.77 -7.51
N CYS A 122 -0.72 6.38 -7.88
CA CYS A 122 -1.84 5.66 -8.49
C CYS A 122 -1.52 5.29 -9.94
N LEU A 123 -1.81 4.06 -10.32
CA LEU A 123 -1.59 3.50 -11.65
C LEU A 123 -2.89 3.37 -12.44
N GLY A 124 -4.04 3.45 -11.75
CA GLY A 124 -5.35 3.35 -12.36
C GLY A 124 -6.42 2.94 -11.36
N THR A 125 -7.65 2.93 -11.85
CA THR A 125 -8.83 2.46 -11.14
C THR A 125 -9.61 1.52 -12.04
N GLU A 126 -10.29 0.55 -11.46
CA GLU A 126 -11.21 -0.34 -12.16
C GLU A 126 -12.53 -0.35 -11.39
N GLU A 127 -13.66 -0.32 -12.09
CA GLU A 127 -14.98 -0.39 -11.46
C GLU A 127 -15.81 -1.47 -12.17
N ASP A 128 -16.40 -2.35 -11.39
CA ASP A 128 -17.34 -3.36 -11.86
C ASP A 128 -18.73 -3.06 -11.29
N SER A 129 -19.61 -2.57 -12.16
CA SER A 129 -20.98 -2.21 -11.80
C SER A 129 -21.90 -3.41 -11.57
N ILE A 130 -21.53 -4.60 -12.05
CA ILE A 130 -22.34 -5.82 -11.89
C ILE A 130 -22.08 -6.39 -10.49
N GLU A 131 -20.81 -6.47 -10.11
CA GLU A 131 -20.42 -7.00 -8.81
C GLU A 131 -20.40 -5.93 -7.70
N ASP A 132 -20.62 -4.65 -8.04
CA ASP A 132 -20.54 -3.49 -7.13
C ASP A 132 -19.14 -3.43 -6.48
N ILE A 133 -18.09 -3.46 -7.29
CA ILE A 133 -16.70 -3.45 -6.84
C ILE A 133 -15.96 -2.25 -7.42
N PHE A 134 -15.20 -1.57 -6.56
CA PHE A 134 -14.24 -0.55 -6.96
C PHE A 134 -12.84 -1.00 -6.59
N ALA A 135 -11.89 -0.84 -7.50
CA ALA A 135 -10.49 -1.15 -7.25
C ALA A 135 -9.58 0.04 -7.56
N LEU A 136 -8.68 0.33 -6.63
CA LEU A 136 -7.62 1.31 -6.77
C LEU A 136 -6.28 0.58 -6.90
N VAL A 137 -5.55 0.89 -7.96
CA VAL A 137 -4.28 0.24 -8.29
C VAL A 137 -3.14 1.23 -8.08
N THR A 138 -2.17 0.85 -7.25
CA THR A 138 -1.03 1.71 -6.88
C THR A 138 0.29 0.97 -7.05
N GLU A 139 1.40 1.70 -6.96
CA GLU A 139 2.69 1.05 -6.78
C GLU A 139 2.75 0.26 -5.47
N LEU A 140 3.46 -0.86 -5.49
CA LEU A 140 3.66 -1.68 -4.31
C LEU A 140 4.73 -1.06 -3.41
N CYS A 141 4.39 -0.86 -2.13
CA CYS A 141 5.32 -0.42 -1.09
C CYS A 141 5.69 -1.60 -0.16
N CYS A 142 6.82 -1.48 0.53
CA CYS A 142 7.35 -2.51 1.44
C CYS A 142 6.64 -2.55 2.80
N GLY A 143 5.86 -1.53 3.14
CA GLY A 143 5.18 -1.40 4.43
C GLY A 143 4.89 0.05 4.77
N ASP A 144 4.54 0.30 6.04
CA ASP A 144 4.29 1.63 6.58
C ASP A 144 5.25 2.01 7.72
N LEU A 145 5.43 3.30 7.93
CA LEU A 145 6.35 3.84 8.93
C LEU A 145 5.92 3.47 10.36
N ARG A 146 4.61 3.31 10.63
CA ARG A 146 4.13 2.91 11.96
C ARG A 146 4.68 1.54 12.35
N ASP A 147 4.61 0.56 11.45
CA ASP A 147 5.04 -0.79 11.74
C ASP A 147 6.57 -0.92 11.73
N GLU A 148 7.26 -0.19 10.84
CA GLU A 148 8.73 -0.04 10.88
C GLU A 148 9.20 0.54 12.24
N MET A 149 8.54 1.59 12.73
CA MET A 149 8.81 2.15 14.05
C MET A 149 8.60 1.13 15.19
N LYS A 150 7.61 0.23 15.10
CA LYS A 150 7.40 -0.82 16.10
C LYS A 150 8.53 -1.85 16.10
N VAL A 151 9.00 -2.24 14.92
CA VAL A 151 10.12 -3.19 14.76
C VAL A 151 11.39 -2.60 15.37
N ARG A 152 11.71 -1.35 15.01
CA ARG A 152 12.94 -0.67 15.44
C ARG A 152 13.02 -0.33 16.92
N ARG A 153 11.87 -0.15 17.58
CA ARG A 153 11.79 0.00 19.05
C ARG A 153 12.45 -1.15 19.83
N ARG A 154 12.65 -2.32 19.21
CA ARG A 154 13.25 -3.50 19.84
C ARG A 154 14.78 -3.54 19.84
N GLY A 155 15.46 -2.45 19.43
CA GLY A 155 16.92 -2.33 19.61
C GLY A 155 17.69 -1.71 18.44
N CYS A 156 17.02 -1.13 17.45
CA CYS A 156 17.67 -0.46 16.31
C CYS A 156 17.09 0.96 16.19
N PRO A 157 17.56 1.93 17.00
CA PRO A 157 17.07 3.31 16.91
C PRO A 157 17.43 3.93 15.56
N TYR A 158 16.59 4.85 15.10
CA TYR A 158 16.88 5.64 13.91
C TYR A 158 18.08 6.56 14.14
N THR A 159 18.91 6.67 13.13
CA THR A 159 19.94 7.71 13.05
C THR A 159 19.29 9.06 12.73
N ASP A 160 19.96 10.15 13.09
CA ASP A 160 19.50 11.50 12.74
C ASP A 160 19.33 11.65 11.23
N GLN A 161 20.20 11.03 10.44
CA GLN A 161 20.13 11.08 8.98
C GLN A 161 18.85 10.44 8.43
N GLU A 162 18.44 9.29 8.98
CA GLU A 162 17.18 8.63 8.61
C GLU A 162 15.98 9.48 9.00
N VAL A 163 15.98 10.04 10.21
CA VAL A 163 14.91 10.94 10.67
C VAL A 163 14.78 12.15 9.76
N TRP A 164 15.90 12.82 9.45
CA TRP A 164 15.91 13.98 8.55
C TRP A 164 15.50 13.64 7.12
N LYS A 165 15.82 12.43 6.63
CA LYS A 165 15.35 11.96 5.34
C LYS A 165 13.81 11.81 5.34
N THR A 166 13.26 11.13 6.33
CA THR A 166 11.81 10.93 6.47
C THR A 166 11.07 12.27 6.58
N ILE A 167 11.55 13.19 7.40
CA ILE A 167 10.95 14.54 7.55
C ILE A 167 10.95 15.28 6.21
N ARG A 168 12.07 15.22 5.47
CA ARG A 168 12.20 15.90 4.18
C ARG A 168 11.25 15.34 3.13
N ASP A 169 11.16 14.02 3.03
CA ASP A 169 10.28 13.33 2.09
C ASP A 169 8.81 13.70 2.36
N VAL A 170 8.39 13.64 3.63
CA VAL A 170 7.03 14.02 4.04
C VAL A 170 6.76 15.50 3.81
N ALA A 171 7.69 16.38 4.16
CA ALA A 171 7.55 17.82 3.94
C ALA A 171 7.43 18.17 2.45
N ALA A 172 8.20 17.50 1.57
CA ALA A 172 8.11 17.69 0.13
C ALA A 172 6.72 17.28 -0.41
N ALA A 173 6.20 16.13 0.04
CA ALA A 173 4.85 15.69 -0.31
C ALA A 173 3.78 16.72 0.10
N LEU A 174 3.84 17.21 1.34
CA LEU A 174 2.90 18.20 1.86
C LEU A 174 2.99 19.54 1.13
N ALA A 175 4.20 20.01 0.85
CA ALA A 175 4.41 21.25 0.09
C ALA A 175 3.75 21.16 -1.30
N TYR A 176 3.95 20.05 -2.01
CA TYR A 176 3.32 19.79 -3.30
C TYR A 176 1.77 19.76 -3.21
N LEU A 177 1.21 19.11 -2.18
CA LEU A 177 -0.25 19.12 -1.97
C LEU A 177 -0.77 20.53 -1.75
N HIS A 178 -0.11 21.31 -0.89
CA HIS A 178 -0.52 22.67 -0.58
C HIS A 178 -0.43 23.61 -1.79
N GLU A 179 0.56 23.45 -2.67
CA GLU A 179 0.64 24.18 -3.94
C GLU A 179 -0.58 23.92 -4.84
N LYS A 180 -1.10 22.68 -4.80
CA LYS A 180 -2.35 22.28 -5.47
C LYS A 180 -3.62 22.60 -4.69
N ARG A 181 -3.52 23.34 -3.58
CA ARG A 181 -4.63 23.66 -2.67
C ARG A 181 -5.31 22.42 -2.09
N LEU A 182 -4.58 21.32 -1.92
CA LEU A 182 -5.05 20.10 -1.29
C LEU A 182 -4.49 19.98 0.13
N VAL A 183 -5.32 19.58 1.09
CA VAL A 183 -4.91 19.28 2.47
C VAL A 183 -5.17 17.81 2.74
N HIS A 184 -4.16 17.09 3.24
CA HIS A 184 -4.24 15.65 3.51
C HIS A 184 -5.17 15.30 4.69
N ARG A 185 -5.16 16.13 5.75
CA ARG A 185 -5.97 16.02 6.98
C ARG A 185 -5.75 14.79 7.89
N ASP A 186 -5.14 13.71 7.40
CA ASP A 186 -4.81 12.52 8.23
C ASP A 186 -3.34 12.12 8.16
N LEU A 187 -2.44 13.07 8.43
CA LEU A 187 -1.01 12.79 8.48
C LEU A 187 -0.65 11.99 9.74
N LYS A 188 -0.24 10.73 9.56
CA LYS A 188 0.20 9.84 10.64
C LYS A 188 1.18 8.79 10.12
N PRO A 189 1.99 8.13 10.97
CA PRO A 189 2.96 7.13 10.53
C PRO A 189 2.36 5.96 9.73
N ALA A 190 1.09 5.62 9.95
CA ALA A 190 0.40 4.58 9.19
C ALA A 190 0.14 4.95 7.72
N ASN A 191 0.12 6.25 7.41
CA ASN A 191 -0.16 6.79 6.08
C ASN A 191 1.13 7.19 5.34
N ILE A 192 2.30 6.94 5.96
CA ILE A 192 3.61 7.13 5.34
C ILE A 192 4.12 5.74 4.96
N LEU A 193 4.06 5.43 3.68
CA LEU A 193 4.50 4.15 3.13
C LEU A 193 5.98 4.19 2.75
N LEU A 194 6.62 3.03 2.78
CA LEU A 194 8.03 2.86 2.44
C LEU A 194 8.15 2.25 1.04
N SER A 195 8.64 3.04 0.09
CA SER A 195 8.88 2.56 -1.27
C SER A 195 10.07 1.59 -1.31
N SER A 196 10.13 0.75 -2.34
CA SER A 196 11.21 -0.22 -2.55
C SER A 196 12.58 0.41 -2.80
N ASP A 197 12.63 1.68 -3.21
CA ASP A 197 13.86 2.46 -3.33
C ASP A 197 14.22 3.24 -2.06
N GLY A 198 13.49 2.99 -0.97
CA GLY A 198 13.75 3.56 0.35
C GLY A 198 13.26 5.01 0.52
N ARG A 199 12.44 5.54 -0.38
CA ARG A 199 11.72 6.81 -0.17
C ARG A 199 10.52 6.62 0.75
N CYS A 200 10.20 7.64 1.53
CA CYS A 200 8.88 7.75 2.15
C CYS A 200 7.89 8.34 1.15
N VAL A 201 6.73 7.70 1.01
CA VAL A 201 5.63 8.17 0.16
C VAL A 201 4.35 8.32 0.99
N LEU A 202 3.70 9.46 0.86
CA LEU A 202 2.44 9.76 1.55
C LEU A 202 1.28 9.10 0.79
N GLY A 203 0.47 8.33 1.49
CA GLY A 203 -0.73 7.66 0.97
C GLY A 203 -1.95 7.89 1.85
N ASP A 204 -3.07 7.28 1.47
CA ASP A 204 -4.39 7.38 2.15
C ASP A 204 -4.98 8.79 2.18
N PHE A 205 -5.67 9.14 1.09
CA PHE A 205 -6.30 10.44 0.88
C PHE A 205 -7.81 10.42 1.19
N GLY A 206 -8.29 9.44 1.96
CA GLY A 206 -9.73 9.24 2.20
C GLY A 206 -10.44 10.41 2.91
N VAL A 207 -9.69 11.32 3.51
CA VAL A 207 -10.20 12.56 4.12
C VAL A 207 -9.55 13.82 3.56
N ALA A 208 -8.89 13.72 2.40
CA ALA A 208 -8.25 14.86 1.76
C ALA A 208 -9.30 15.86 1.23
N GLU A 209 -8.97 17.15 1.31
CA GLU A 209 -9.88 18.24 0.97
C GLU A 209 -9.23 19.27 0.04
N VAL A 210 -10.00 19.79 -0.90
CA VAL A 210 -9.61 20.91 -1.76
C VAL A 210 -9.98 22.22 -1.04
N LEU A 211 -8.99 23.06 -0.75
CA LEU A 211 -9.20 24.36 -0.12
C LEU A 211 -10.06 25.26 -1.01
N GLY A 212 -11.18 25.73 -0.45
CA GLY A 212 -12.16 26.58 -1.12
C GLY A 212 -13.44 25.85 -1.56
N ASP A 213 -13.48 24.52 -1.46
CA ASP A 213 -14.72 23.74 -1.57
C ASP A 213 -15.45 23.80 -0.22
N SER A 214 -16.44 24.69 -0.09
CA SER A 214 -17.14 24.99 1.17
C SER A 214 -18.02 23.86 1.72
N SER A 215 -18.03 22.70 1.06
CA SER A 215 -18.87 21.55 1.40
C SER A 215 -18.34 20.72 2.59
N GLN A 216 -17.08 20.88 2.99
CA GLN A 216 -16.40 20.06 4.01
C GLN A 216 -15.73 20.87 5.13
N ILE A 217 -15.82 22.21 5.09
CA ILE A 217 -15.30 23.11 6.13
C ILE A 217 -16.12 22.89 7.41
N GLY A 218 -15.62 22.06 8.34
CA GLY A 218 -16.23 21.83 9.66
C GLY A 218 -16.48 20.37 10.07
N THR A 219 -16.11 19.38 9.26
CA THR A 219 -16.19 17.96 9.66
C THR A 219 -14.98 17.54 10.49
N TYR A 220 -15.18 16.87 11.63
CA TYR A 220 -14.11 16.21 12.39
C TYR A 220 -13.57 15.02 11.57
N ALA A 221 -12.36 15.14 11.03
CA ALA A 221 -11.70 14.08 10.30
C ALA A 221 -10.20 14.07 10.64
N GLY A 222 -9.63 12.86 10.72
CA GLY A 222 -8.24 12.61 11.10
C GLY A 222 -8.12 11.73 12.34
N THR A 223 -6.89 11.34 12.65
CA THR A 223 -6.57 10.47 13.79
C THR A 223 -6.23 11.32 15.01
N LEU A 224 -7.08 11.30 16.06
CA LEU A 224 -7.05 12.22 17.22
C LEU A 224 -5.65 12.61 17.75
N PRO A 225 -4.70 11.69 18.00
CA PRO A 225 -3.38 12.04 18.53
C PRO A 225 -2.50 12.88 17.58
N TYR A 226 -2.88 12.98 16.30
CA TYR A 226 -2.14 13.68 15.24
C TYR A 226 -2.85 14.93 14.72
N MET A 227 -4.02 15.26 15.28
CA MET A 227 -4.76 16.46 14.89
C MET A 227 -4.12 17.72 15.49
N ALA A 228 -4.19 18.84 14.76
CA ALA A 228 -3.69 20.10 15.27
C ALA A 228 -4.56 20.59 16.45
N PRO A 229 -3.99 21.28 17.45
CA PRO A 229 -4.72 21.71 18.66
C PRO A 229 -5.83 22.73 18.39
N SER A 230 -5.81 23.38 17.23
CA SER A 230 -6.77 24.41 16.81
C SER A 230 -8.06 23.83 16.18
N TYR A 231 -8.18 22.51 16.10
CA TYR A 231 -9.39 21.79 15.66
C TYR A 231 -10.37 21.53 16.81
#